data_AF-A0A2X4PG80-F1
#
_entry.id   AF-A0A2X4PG80-F1
#
_cell.length_a   1.000
_cell.length_b   1.000
_cell.length_c   1.000
_cell.angle_alpha   90.00
_cell.angle_beta   90.00
_cell.angle_gamma   90.00
#
_symmetry.space_group_name_H-M   'P 1'
#
loop_
_entity.id
_entity.type
_entity.pdbx_description
1 polymer ?
#
loop_
_entity_poly.entity_id
_entity_poly.type
_entity_poly.pdbx_seq_one_letter_code
_entity_poly.pdbx_strand_id
1 'polypeptide(L)'
;MKSTIKFLSLCLFVVTMSLSIGGCDKNKPTPPTPPGPVVPPNPTPEPTPEPTPEPEIPKATASWPTKVELLMAEGHMHGSLFHANPHSKDFPFKKIQRMTLELKGDKYERTDGEDVFRLSGGAVWCIIANLFDKNGNRINTQFLTKENEKLCQMFISTSNVKNFKTGASLNISSGVPLAPFGYRDTDPEDKLLQRKSDAVKLTHSNVGLKGYFVDLQASADPTEENRGGGIIREYLSFNLNLSFVKFATPEEKTSGGSVRPGLDIEGPRKAKEYLFYLSVPTKILVMRPWNDAQESQYIKDIAEEYGLDEEKVAEAWEEYGDIDIESNNFYV
;
A
#
# COMPACT_ATOMS: atom_id res chain seq x y z
N MET A 1 12.01 51.97 -14.81
CA MET A 1 13.33 51.30 -14.86
C MET A 1 13.11 49.94 -15.49
N LYS A 2 13.74 49.71 -16.65
CA LYS A 2 13.68 48.44 -17.40
C LYS A 2 14.69 47.48 -16.76
N SER A 3 14.23 46.32 -16.31
CA SER A 3 15.10 45.22 -15.86
C SER A 3 15.05 44.11 -16.90
N THR A 4 16.22 43.80 -17.43
CA THR A 4 16.50 42.87 -18.53
C THR A 4 16.77 41.50 -17.94
N ILE A 5 15.99 40.48 -18.29
CA ILE A 5 16.32 39.08 -17.98
C ILE A 5 16.92 38.46 -19.25
N LYS A 6 18.18 38.02 -19.13
CA LYS A 6 18.93 37.31 -20.17
C LYS A 6 18.49 35.85 -20.20
N PHE A 7 18.04 35.37 -21.35
CA PHE A 7 17.91 33.95 -21.67
C PHE A 7 19.30 33.37 -21.99
N LEU A 8 19.71 32.33 -21.28
CA LEU A 8 20.90 31.56 -21.58
C LEU A 8 20.50 30.32 -22.37
N SER A 9 21.03 30.24 -23.58
CA SER A 9 20.95 29.12 -24.52
C SER A 9 21.74 27.92 -23.99
N LEU A 10 21.20 26.70 -24.11
CA LEU A 10 22.03 25.49 -24.03
C LEU A 10 21.64 24.45 -25.09
N CYS A 11 22.69 24.00 -25.75
CA CYS A 11 22.78 23.32 -27.04
C CYS A 11 22.03 22.00 -27.19
N LEU A 12 21.41 21.86 -28.36
CA LEU A 12 20.97 20.63 -29.00
C LEU A 12 22.19 19.91 -29.61
N PHE A 13 22.51 18.70 -29.14
CA PHE A 13 23.50 17.83 -29.78
C PHE A 13 22.78 16.83 -30.70
N VAL A 14 22.92 17.04 -32.01
CA VAL A 14 22.53 16.08 -33.06
C VAL A 14 23.74 15.21 -33.36
N VAL A 15 23.66 13.91 -33.06
CA VAL A 15 24.67 12.93 -33.49
C VAL A 15 24.21 12.32 -34.81
N THR A 16 24.88 12.71 -35.90
CA THR A 16 24.74 12.08 -37.21
C THR A 16 25.71 10.91 -37.31
N MET A 17 25.20 9.69 -37.47
CA MET A 17 26.00 8.51 -37.82
C MET A 17 26.14 8.41 -39.34
N SER A 18 27.36 8.53 -39.84
CA SER A 18 27.71 8.38 -41.25
C SER A 18 27.95 6.90 -41.58
N LEU A 19 27.17 6.37 -42.53
CA LEU A 19 27.43 5.08 -43.20
C LEU A 19 28.62 5.21 -44.15
N SER A 20 29.69 4.45 -43.90
CA SER A 20 30.79 4.28 -44.85
C SER A 20 30.68 2.91 -45.52
N ILE A 21 30.38 2.94 -46.81
CA ILE A 21 30.41 1.78 -47.72
C ILE A 21 31.84 1.70 -48.27
N GLY A 22 32.62 0.70 -47.84
CA GLY A 22 33.97 0.43 -48.34
C GLY A 22 34.01 -0.82 -49.21
N GLY A 23 34.52 -0.65 -50.45
CA GLY A 23 34.43 -1.61 -51.55
C GLY A 23 35.35 -2.83 -51.52
N CYS A 24 35.00 -3.77 -52.41
CA CYS A 24 35.65 -5.04 -52.66
C CYS A 24 37.00 -4.89 -53.37
N ASP A 25 38.07 -5.42 -52.79
CA ASP A 25 39.34 -5.68 -53.48
C ASP A 25 39.45 -7.18 -53.80
N LYS A 26 39.53 -7.51 -55.09
CA LYS A 26 39.63 -8.88 -55.62
C LYS A 26 41.09 -9.18 -55.86
N ASN A 27 41.79 -9.75 -54.87
CA ASN A 27 42.95 -10.66 -55.03
C ASN A 27 43.66 -10.90 -53.68
N LYS A 28 43.09 -11.76 -52.82
CA LYS A 28 43.82 -12.37 -51.71
C LYS A 28 43.62 -13.90 -51.72
N PRO A 29 44.65 -14.70 -51.40
CA PRO A 29 44.53 -16.15 -51.32
C PRO A 29 43.59 -16.53 -50.18
N THR A 30 42.75 -17.54 -50.44
CA THR A 30 41.70 -18.03 -49.53
C THR A 30 42.29 -18.48 -48.19
N PRO A 31 41.87 -17.92 -47.05
CA PRO A 31 42.20 -18.45 -45.74
C PRO A 31 41.52 -19.82 -45.53
N PRO A 32 42.07 -20.72 -44.71
CA PRO A 32 41.41 -21.96 -44.35
C PRO A 32 40.05 -21.68 -43.69
N THR A 33 39.07 -22.52 -44.01
CA THR A 33 37.69 -22.44 -43.53
C THR A 33 37.64 -22.31 -42.00
N PRO A 34 36.88 -21.36 -41.42
CA PRO A 34 36.71 -21.28 -39.98
C PRO A 34 36.04 -22.56 -39.47
N PRO A 35 36.38 -23.03 -38.25
CA PRO A 35 35.56 -24.04 -37.59
C PRO A 35 34.12 -23.52 -37.49
N GLY A 36 33.15 -24.41 -37.73
CA GLY A 36 31.72 -24.09 -37.70
C GLY A 36 31.31 -23.41 -36.38
N PRO A 37 30.14 -22.74 -36.36
CA PRO A 37 29.69 -21.99 -35.18
C PRO A 37 29.67 -22.89 -33.95
N VAL A 38 30.52 -22.55 -32.98
CA VAL A 38 30.46 -23.13 -31.64
C VAL A 38 29.13 -22.69 -31.05
N VAL A 39 28.21 -23.62 -30.91
CA VAL A 39 26.97 -23.40 -30.18
C VAL A 39 27.37 -23.00 -28.75
N PRO A 40 27.05 -21.78 -28.28
CA PRO A 40 27.35 -21.42 -26.91
C PRO A 40 26.64 -22.40 -25.98
N PRO A 41 27.29 -22.85 -24.88
CA PRO A 41 26.61 -23.67 -23.91
C PRO A 41 25.35 -22.93 -23.45
N ASN A 42 24.24 -23.66 -23.43
CA ASN A 42 22.96 -23.20 -22.92
C ASN A 42 23.21 -22.51 -21.56
N PRO A 43 22.78 -21.26 -21.33
CA PRO A 43 22.98 -20.61 -20.05
C PRO A 43 22.38 -21.51 -18.97
N THR A 44 23.21 -21.91 -18.01
CA THR A 44 22.76 -22.59 -16.81
C THR A 44 21.66 -21.74 -16.20
N PRO A 45 20.46 -22.29 -15.94
CA PRO A 45 19.40 -21.53 -15.29
C PRO A 45 19.96 -20.95 -13.99
N GLU A 46 19.88 -19.63 -13.88
CA GLU A 46 20.22 -18.90 -12.67
C GLU A 46 19.39 -19.52 -11.53
N PRO A 47 20.00 -19.87 -10.38
CA PRO A 47 19.26 -20.46 -9.28
C PRO A 47 18.15 -19.50 -8.90
N THR A 48 16.91 -20.00 -8.97
CA THR A 48 15.75 -19.27 -8.46
C THR A 48 16.07 -18.84 -7.03
N PRO A 49 16.00 -17.54 -6.68
CA PRO A 49 16.29 -17.10 -5.33
C PRO A 49 15.40 -17.89 -4.37
N GLU A 50 16.03 -18.49 -3.38
CA GLU A 50 15.37 -19.25 -2.34
C GLU A 50 14.26 -18.39 -1.74
N PRO A 51 13.04 -18.93 -1.53
CA PRO A 51 11.96 -18.17 -0.94
C PRO A 51 12.46 -17.56 0.36
N THR A 52 12.37 -16.23 0.48
CA THR A 52 12.65 -15.55 1.73
C THR A 52 11.81 -16.23 2.81
N PRO A 53 12.43 -16.78 3.88
CA PRO A 53 11.68 -17.49 4.91
C PRO A 53 10.55 -16.59 5.41
N GLU A 54 9.34 -17.14 5.44
CA GLU A 54 8.19 -16.48 6.02
C GLU A 54 8.61 -16.05 7.43
N PRO A 55 8.51 -14.75 7.79
CA PRO A 55 9.00 -14.27 9.07
C PRO A 55 8.33 -15.10 10.16
N GLU A 56 9.13 -15.73 11.03
CA GLU A 56 8.60 -16.44 12.20
C GLU A 56 7.67 -15.48 12.94
N ILE A 57 6.38 -15.83 12.96
CA ILE A 57 5.36 -15.01 13.62
C ILE A 57 5.78 -14.92 15.09
N PRO A 58 6.19 -13.73 15.58
CA PRO A 58 6.63 -13.60 16.96
C PRO A 58 5.44 -13.93 17.85
N LYS A 59 5.64 -14.82 18.84
CA LYS A 59 4.63 -15.06 19.85
C LYS A 59 4.27 -13.72 20.49
N ALA A 60 2.98 -13.39 20.54
CA ALA A 60 2.52 -12.21 21.26
C ALA A 60 2.97 -12.34 22.72
N THR A 61 3.91 -11.50 23.15
CA THR A 61 4.61 -11.66 24.44
C THR A 61 4.29 -10.56 25.45
N ALA A 62 3.29 -9.74 25.18
CA ALA A 62 2.59 -8.97 26.21
C ALA A 62 1.08 -9.14 25.99
N SER A 63 0.39 -9.76 26.95
CA SER A 63 -1.06 -9.93 26.90
C SER A 63 -1.71 -8.55 26.92
N TRP A 64 -2.22 -8.09 25.78
CA TRP A 64 -3.29 -7.11 25.50
C TRP A 64 -2.91 -6.32 24.22
N PRO A 65 -3.80 -6.17 23.21
CA PRO A 65 -5.25 -6.36 23.19
C PRO A 65 -5.72 -7.82 23.17
N THR A 66 -7.01 -8.05 23.40
CA THR A 66 -7.66 -9.35 23.16
C THR A 66 -8.67 -9.28 22.02
N LYS A 67 -9.03 -8.08 21.57
CA LYS A 67 -9.82 -7.85 20.37
C LYS A 67 -9.25 -6.66 19.61
N VAL A 68 -9.16 -6.80 18.30
CA VAL A 68 -8.78 -5.73 17.37
C VAL A 68 -9.89 -5.56 16.34
N GLU A 69 -10.38 -4.34 16.19
CA GLU A 69 -11.27 -3.95 15.11
C GLU A 69 -10.47 -3.12 14.11
N LEU A 70 -10.33 -3.65 12.90
CA LEU A 70 -9.72 -2.95 11.77
C LEU A 70 -10.82 -2.35 10.92
N LEU A 71 -10.69 -1.06 10.60
CA LEU A 71 -11.48 -0.39 9.58
C LEU A 71 -10.55 0.01 8.43
N MET A 72 -10.95 -0.34 7.22
CA MET A 72 -10.35 0.17 5.99
C MET A 72 -11.34 1.01 5.22
N ALA A 73 -10.93 2.19 4.74
CA ALA A 73 -11.78 3.04 3.91
C ALA A 73 -11.02 3.56 2.70
N GLU A 74 -11.66 3.48 1.53
CA GLU A 74 -11.22 4.11 0.29
C GLU A 74 -11.53 5.61 0.34
N GLY A 75 -10.65 6.44 -0.20
CA GLY A 75 -10.85 7.88 -0.22
C GLY A 75 -9.91 8.61 -1.17
N HIS A 76 -9.83 9.91 -0.97
CA HIS A 76 -8.98 10.83 -1.73
C HIS A 76 -8.38 11.91 -0.81
N MET A 77 -7.41 12.65 -1.32
CA MET A 77 -6.62 13.62 -0.55
C MET A 77 -7.06 15.06 -0.80
N HIS A 78 -7.19 15.84 0.27
CA HIS A 78 -7.23 17.30 0.28
C HIS A 78 -5.91 17.82 0.89
N GLY A 79 -4.86 17.87 0.07
CA GLY A 79 -3.50 18.11 0.55
C GLY A 79 -3.01 16.92 1.38
N SER A 80 -2.70 17.14 2.66
CA SER A 80 -2.37 16.02 3.54
C SER A 80 -3.60 15.35 4.15
N LEU A 81 -4.80 15.94 4.09
CA LEU A 81 -6.03 15.43 4.73
C LEU A 81 -6.69 14.32 3.88
N PHE A 82 -6.86 13.13 4.43
CA PHE A 82 -7.63 12.06 3.78
C PHE A 82 -9.12 12.29 4.01
N HIS A 83 -9.93 12.03 2.99
CA HIS A 83 -11.38 12.08 3.01
C HIS A 83 -11.93 10.77 2.43
N ALA A 84 -12.67 9.99 3.23
CA ALA A 84 -13.26 8.77 2.72
C ALA A 84 -14.33 9.07 1.67
N ASN A 85 -14.37 8.25 0.62
CA ASN A 85 -15.42 8.28 -0.36
C ASN A 85 -16.78 7.91 0.30
N PRO A 86 -17.91 8.31 -0.30
CA PRO A 86 -19.21 7.90 0.18
C PRO A 86 -19.36 6.37 0.17
N HIS A 87 -20.28 5.89 0.99
CA HIS A 87 -20.67 4.48 1.01
C HIS A 87 -22.09 4.34 0.45
N SER A 88 -22.24 3.53 -0.59
CA SER A 88 -23.53 3.04 -1.05
C SER A 88 -23.75 1.63 -0.52
N LYS A 89 -24.99 1.32 -0.10
CA LYS A 89 -25.40 -0.04 0.28
C LYS A 89 -25.67 -0.92 -0.93
N ASP A 90 -26.02 -0.28 -2.05
CA ASP A 90 -26.46 -0.95 -3.27
C ASP A 90 -25.25 -1.27 -4.17
N PHE A 91 -24.16 -0.52 -4.05
CA PHE A 91 -22.91 -0.83 -4.73
C PHE A 91 -22.15 -1.97 -4.03
N PRO A 92 -21.92 -3.13 -4.69
CA PRO A 92 -21.39 -4.33 -4.03
C PRO A 92 -19.92 -4.18 -3.58
N PHE A 93 -19.13 -3.34 -4.26
CA PHE A 93 -17.74 -3.13 -3.89
C PHE A 93 -17.61 -2.10 -2.75
N LYS A 94 -17.59 -2.61 -1.52
CA LYS A 94 -17.56 -1.81 -0.29
C LYS A 94 -16.34 -0.89 -0.20
N LYS A 95 -16.60 0.41 -0.17
CA LYS A 95 -15.60 1.47 0.06
C LYS A 95 -15.19 1.62 1.52
N ILE A 96 -15.98 1.08 2.45
CA ILE A 96 -15.65 0.99 3.87
C ILE A 96 -15.83 -0.46 4.30
N GLN A 97 -14.77 -1.04 4.83
CA GLN A 97 -14.71 -2.45 5.23
C GLN A 97 -14.25 -2.55 6.67
N ARG A 98 -14.75 -3.55 7.39
CA ARG A 98 -14.41 -3.78 8.80
C ARG A 98 -14.09 -5.25 9.01
N MET A 99 -13.11 -5.53 9.85
CA MET A 99 -12.77 -6.88 10.30
C MET A 99 -12.53 -6.85 11.80
N THR A 100 -13.19 -7.74 12.52
CA THR A 100 -12.98 -7.92 13.96
C THR A 100 -12.22 -9.22 14.18
N LEU A 101 -11.10 -9.13 14.91
CA LEU A 101 -10.29 -10.28 15.29
C LEU A 101 -10.20 -10.38 16.80
N GLU A 102 -10.37 -11.58 17.34
CA GLU A 102 -10.23 -11.86 18.77
C GLU A 102 -9.09 -12.85 19.01
N LEU A 103 -8.36 -12.63 20.09
CA LEU A 103 -7.27 -13.49 20.53
C LEU A 103 -7.85 -14.79 21.09
N LYS A 104 -7.60 -15.91 20.41
CA LYS A 104 -7.90 -17.26 20.87
C LYS A 104 -6.61 -18.04 21.05
N GLY A 105 -6.27 -18.33 22.31
CA GLY A 105 -4.96 -18.89 22.66
C GLY A 105 -3.85 -17.87 22.37
N ASP A 106 -2.97 -18.20 21.43
CA ASP A 106 -1.83 -17.38 21.02
C ASP A 106 -2.01 -16.71 19.65
N LYS A 107 -3.21 -16.83 19.03
CA LYS A 107 -3.49 -16.32 17.69
C LYS A 107 -4.77 -15.49 17.64
N TYR A 108 -4.77 -14.50 16.76
CA TYR A 108 -5.98 -13.75 16.44
C TYR A 108 -6.79 -14.49 15.38
N GLU A 109 -8.07 -14.68 15.65
CA GLU A 109 -9.03 -15.27 14.71
C GLU A 109 -10.12 -14.25 14.39
N ARG A 110 -10.53 -14.19 13.12
CA ARG A 110 -11.67 -13.37 12.71
C ARG A 110 -12.95 -13.85 13.39
N THR A 111 -13.68 -12.95 14.03
CA THR A 111 -14.98 -13.23 14.65
C THR A 111 -16.14 -12.51 13.97
N ASP A 112 -15.88 -11.39 13.28
CA ASP A 112 -16.91 -10.60 12.58
C ASP A 112 -16.32 -9.79 11.42
N GLY A 113 -17.18 -9.28 10.54
CA GLY A 113 -16.82 -8.45 9.39
C GLY A 113 -16.30 -9.23 8.18
N GLU A 114 -15.57 -8.53 7.31
CA GLU A 114 -15.04 -9.08 6.05
C GLU A 114 -14.09 -10.26 6.31
N ASP A 115 -14.15 -11.27 5.45
CA ASP A 115 -13.22 -12.39 5.42
C ASP A 115 -11.88 -12.03 4.77
N VAL A 116 -11.92 -11.13 3.80
CA VAL A 116 -10.77 -10.57 3.09
C VAL A 116 -11.04 -9.10 2.81
N PHE A 117 -10.04 -8.24 3.02
CA PHE A 117 -10.14 -6.85 2.57
C PHE A 117 -9.99 -6.79 1.05
N ARG A 118 -10.95 -6.17 0.36
CA ARG A 118 -10.97 -6.00 -1.10
C ARG A 118 -10.71 -4.54 -1.44
N LEU A 119 -9.48 -4.24 -1.84
CA LEU A 119 -9.01 -2.90 -2.15
C LEU A 119 -9.08 -2.65 -3.67
N SER A 120 -9.14 -1.38 -4.06
CA SER A 120 -8.91 -0.98 -5.45
C SER A 120 -7.55 -0.30 -5.60
N GLY A 121 -6.89 -0.58 -6.73
CA GLY A 121 -5.83 0.26 -7.25
C GLY A 121 -6.38 1.61 -7.73
N GLY A 122 -5.50 2.59 -7.91
CA GLY A 122 -5.84 3.96 -8.29
C GLY A 122 -6.54 4.75 -7.17
N ALA A 123 -6.46 4.27 -5.92
CA ALA A 123 -7.16 4.88 -4.78
C ALA A 123 -6.31 4.90 -3.52
N VAL A 124 -6.56 5.91 -2.67
CA VAL A 124 -5.98 6.00 -1.33
C VAL A 124 -6.84 5.19 -0.37
N TRP A 125 -6.19 4.42 0.50
CA TRP A 125 -6.87 3.65 1.53
C TRP A 125 -6.37 4.05 2.91
N CYS A 126 -7.28 4.38 3.82
CA CYS A 126 -6.95 4.55 5.23
C CYS A 126 -7.13 3.23 5.99
N ILE A 127 -6.41 3.10 7.10
CA ILE A 127 -6.62 2.08 8.11
C ILE A 127 -6.77 2.72 9.49
N ILE A 128 -7.72 2.21 10.27
CA ILE A 128 -7.89 2.54 11.69
C ILE A 128 -7.93 1.23 12.48
N ALA A 129 -7.10 1.13 13.50
CA ALA A 129 -7.09 0.02 14.45
C ALA A 129 -7.67 0.48 15.80
N ASN A 130 -8.78 -0.14 16.21
CA ASN A 130 -9.32 -0.01 17.56
C ASN A 130 -8.97 -1.27 18.36
N LEU A 131 -8.31 -1.06 19.48
CA LEU A 131 -7.76 -2.10 20.34
C LEU A 131 -8.61 -2.18 21.60
N PHE A 132 -8.97 -3.40 21.99
CA PHE A 132 -9.80 -3.64 23.17
C PHE A 132 -9.18 -4.66 24.10
N ASP A 133 -9.42 -4.47 25.40
CA ASP A 133 -9.05 -5.43 26.43
C ASP A 133 -10.06 -6.58 26.58
N LYS A 134 -9.73 -7.52 27.47
CA LYS A 134 -10.57 -8.69 27.78
C LYS A 134 -11.94 -8.36 28.35
N ASN A 135 -12.13 -7.14 28.86
CA ASN A 135 -13.39 -6.66 29.40
C ASN A 135 -14.19 -5.86 28.35
N GLY A 136 -13.67 -5.71 27.13
CA GLY A 136 -14.29 -4.95 26.07
C GLY A 136 -14.04 -3.44 26.14
N ASN A 137 -13.14 -2.96 27.01
CA ASN A 137 -12.79 -1.54 27.04
C ASN A 137 -11.85 -1.21 25.88
N ARG A 138 -12.08 -0.08 25.21
CA ARG A 138 -11.17 0.44 24.19
C ARG A 138 -9.90 1.01 24.86
N ILE A 139 -8.73 0.54 24.45
CA ILE A 139 -7.45 0.81 25.13
C ILE A 139 -6.46 1.65 24.31
N ASN A 140 -6.84 2.15 23.13
CA ASN A 140 -5.96 2.96 22.26
C ASN A 140 -5.23 4.09 23.00
N THR A 141 -5.94 4.81 23.87
CA THR A 141 -5.40 5.95 24.63
C THR A 141 -4.21 5.58 25.51
N GLN A 142 -4.10 4.31 25.93
CA GLN A 142 -2.96 3.84 26.73
C GLN A 142 -1.64 3.90 25.94
N PHE A 143 -1.69 3.78 24.61
CA PHE A 143 -0.51 3.79 23.76
C PHE A 143 -0.11 5.19 23.27
N LEU A 144 -0.99 6.19 23.50
CA LEU A 144 -0.82 7.57 23.08
C LEU A 144 -0.61 8.53 24.27
N THR A 145 -0.22 8.00 25.43
CA THR A 145 0.32 8.82 26.51
C THR A 145 1.71 9.35 26.14
N LYS A 146 2.14 10.48 26.71
CA LYS A 146 3.46 11.08 26.45
C LYS A 146 4.66 10.14 26.67
N GLU A 147 4.47 9.12 27.51
CA GLU A 147 5.47 8.09 27.78
C GLU A 147 5.40 6.98 26.73
N ASN A 148 4.22 6.40 26.49
CA ASN A 148 4.08 5.25 25.60
C ASN A 148 4.17 5.62 24.12
N GLU A 149 3.78 6.83 23.73
CA GLU A 149 3.82 7.28 22.33
C GLU A 149 5.26 7.31 21.78
N LYS A 150 6.26 7.42 22.66
CA LYS A 150 7.69 7.40 22.30
C LYS A 150 8.25 5.99 22.15
N LEU A 151 7.51 4.98 22.61
CA LEU A 151 7.95 3.59 22.66
C LEU A 151 7.11 2.67 21.77
N CYS A 152 5.84 2.99 21.51
CA CYS A 152 4.93 2.13 20.77
C CYS A 152 4.85 2.54 19.30
N GLN A 153 4.83 1.59 18.38
CA GLN A 153 4.66 1.85 16.95
C GLN A 153 4.08 0.64 16.22
N MET A 154 3.16 0.89 15.28
CA MET A 154 2.61 -0.11 14.39
C MET A 154 3.32 -0.04 13.04
N PHE A 155 3.86 -1.18 12.63
CA PHE A 155 4.47 -1.37 11.33
C PHE A 155 3.56 -2.20 10.44
N ILE A 156 3.65 -1.93 9.14
CA ILE A 156 2.87 -2.60 8.10
C ILE A 156 3.84 -3.30 7.16
N SER A 157 3.56 -4.56 6.89
CA SER A 157 4.27 -5.33 5.87
C SER A 157 3.29 -6.22 5.12
N THR A 158 3.79 -6.89 4.09
CA THR A 158 2.99 -7.84 3.31
C THR A 158 3.73 -9.14 3.14
N SER A 159 3.02 -10.26 3.18
CA SER A 159 3.56 -11.58 2.85
C SER A 159 2.66 -12.32 1.86
N ASN A 160 3.18 -13.40 1.30
CA ASN A 160 2.43 -14.30 0.40
C ASN A 160 1.80 -13.58 -0.81
N VAL A 161 2.52 -12.61 -1.39
CA VAL A 161 2.01 -11.81 -2.51
C VAL A 161 1.96 -12.64 -3.79
N LYS A 162 0.78 -12.71 -4.39
CA LYS A 162 0.50 -13.46 -5.62
C LYS A 162 -0.41 -12.66 -6.53
N ASN A 163 -0.27 -12.82 -7.84
CA ASN A 163 -1.32 -12.44 -8.76
C ASN A 163 -2.42 -13.52 -8.72
N PHE A 164 -3.65 -13.18 -8.32
CA PHE A 164 -4.70 -14.19 -8.15
C PHE A 164 -5.37 -14.61 -9.47
N LYS A 165 -5.23 -13.82 -10.55
CA LYS A 165 -5.73 -14.20 -11.89
C LYS A 165 -4.81 -15.22 -12.56
N THR A 166 -3.49 -15.11 -12.36
CA THR A 166 -2.50 -16.01 -12.98
C THR A 166 -1.94 -17.07 -12.03
N GLY A 167 -2.11 -16.91 -10.72
CA GLY A 167 -1.52 -17.74 -9.67
C GLY A 167 -0.03 -17.49 -9.42
N ALA A 168 0.60 -16.55 -10.15
CA ALA A 168 2.04 -16.31 -10.06
C ALA A 168 2.41 -15.63 -8.72
N SER A 169 3.36 -16.21 -7.99
CA SER A 169 4.00 -15.56 -6.85
C SER A 169 4.88 -14.41 -7.32
N LEU A 170 4.80 -13.28 -6.63
CA LEU A 170 5.59 -12.10 -6.97
C LEU A 170 6.68 -11.89 -5.90
N ASN A 171 7.94 -11.91 -6.33
CA ASN A 171 9.05 -11.52 -5.47
C ASN A 171 9.21 -10.00 -5.54
N ILE A 172 8.57 -9.29 -4.62
CA ILE A 172 8.54 -7.82 -4.65
C ILE A 172 9.57 -7.27 -3.67
N SER A 173 10.83 -7.24 -4.12
CA SER A 173 11.96 -6.67 -3.37
C SER A 173 12.06 -5.14 -3.48
N SER A 174 11.18 -4.47 -4.23
CA SER A 174 11.23 -3.01 -4.43
C SER A 174 9.86 -2.30 -4.45
N GLY A 175 8.78 -2.97 -4.07
CA GLY A 175 7.46 -2.37 -4.08
C GLY A 175 6.49 -3.16 -3.25
N VAL A 176 6.31 -2.78 -1.99
CA VAL A 176 5.16 -3.22 -1.19
C VAL A 176 3.92 -3.08 -2.11
N PRO A 177 2.96 -4.04 -2.16
CA PRO A 177 1.76 -3.88 -2.98
C PRO A 177 0.90 -2.66 -2.57
N LEU A 178 1.31 -1.96 -1.51
CA LEU A 178 0.73 -0.78 -0.93
C LEU A 178 1.61 0.44 -1.26
N ALA A 179 0.99 1.61 -1.32
CA ALA A 179 1.71 2.88 -1.30
C ALA A 179 2.42 3.11 0.06
N PRO A 180 3.34 4.09 0.15
CA PRO A 180 3.93 4.49 1.43
C PRO A 180 2.87 4.74 2.50
N PHE A 181 3.19 4.41 3.75
CA PHE A 181 2.26 4.59 4.87
C PHE A 181 2.49 5.93 5.59
N GLY A 182 1.46 6.78 5.59
CA GLY A 182 1.42 8.01 6.37
C GLY A 182 0.72 7.78 7.71
N TYR A 183 1.41 8.09 8.81
CA TYR A 183 0.86 8.04 10.17
C TYR A 183 -0.07 9.24 10.44
N ARG A 184 -1.22 8.97 11.06
CA ARG A 184 -2.31 9.96 11.23
C ARG A 184 -3.02 9.88 12.58
N ASP A 185 -2.33 9.43 13.61
CA ASP A 185 -2.87 9.47 14.97
C ASP A 185 -3.17 10.93 15.38
N THR A 186 -4.21 11.12 16.17
CA THR A 186 -4.72 12.44 16.55
C THR A 186 -4.68 12.69 18.05
N ASP A 187 -4.73 13.97 18.43
CA ASP A 187 -5.04 14.42 19.79
C ASP A 187 -6.26 15.37 19.71
N PRO A 188 -7.41 15.01 20.33
CA PRO A 188 -7.68 13.76 21.05
C PRO A 188 -7.70 12.51 20.14
N GLU A 189 -7.34 11.37 20.72
CA GLU A 189 -7.13 10.11 19.99
C GLU A 189 -8.40 9.50 19.41
N ASP A 190 -9.55 9.66 20.05
CA ASP A 190 -10.80 9.05 19.59
C ASP A 190 -11.47 9.85 18.46
N LYS A 191 -10.88 10.98 18.06
CA LYS A 191 -11.44 11.87 17.03
C LYS A 191 -10.75 11.69 15.69
N LEU A 192 -11.46 12.14 14.67
CA LEU A 192 -10.97 12.24 13.30
C LEU A 192 -10.62 13.70 13.02
N LEU A 193 -9.68 13.94 12.10
CA LEU A 193 -9.45 15.29 11.61
C LEU A 193 -10.74 15.84 10.98
N GLN A 194 -10.83 17.15 10.81
CA GLN A 194 -11.97 17.77 10.12
C GLN A 194 -11.45 18.93 9.27
N ARG A 195 -11.92 19.03 8.04
CA ARG A 195 -11.46 20.03 7.05
C ARG A 195 -11.57 21.49 7.53
N LYS A 196 -12.48 21.79 8.46
CA LYS A 196 -12.80 23.15 8.92
C LYS A 196 -12.73 23.32 10.44
N SER A 197 -11.96 22.47 11.13
CA SER A 197 -11.80 22.56 12.59
C SER A 197 -10.37 22.24 13.02
N ASP A 198 -9.81 23.11 13.85
CA ASP A 198 -8.49 22.94 14.46
C ASP A 198 -8.55 22.26 15.84
N ALA A 199 -9.73 21.78 16.24
CA ALA A 199 -9.94 21.14 17.54
C ALA A 199 -9.24 19.79 17.68
N VAL A 200 -8.89 19.15 16.56
CA VAL A 200 -8.21 17.87 16.49
C VAL A 200 -6.90 18.07 15.73
N LYS A 201 -5.77 17.68 16.33
CA LYS A 201 -4.44 17.84 15.74
C LYS A 201 -3.81 16.49 15.48
N LEU A 202 -2.92 16.42 14.51
CA LEU A 202 -2.05 15.26 14.34
C LEU A 202 -1.06 15.17 15.50
N THR A 203 -0.85 13.96 16.00
CA THR A 203 0.30 13.68 16.86
C THR A 203 1.55 13.51 15.99
N HIS A 204 2.71 13.86 16.53
CA HIS A 204 3.99 13.67 15.85
C HIS A 204 4.69 12.35 16.26
N SER A 205 3.97 11.50 16.98
CA SER A 205 4.54 10.34 17.64
C SER A 205 4.48 9.08 16.78
N ASN A 206 3.72 9.08 15.67
CA ASN A 206 3.63 7.97 14.72
C ASN A 206 3.44 6.60 15.41
N VAL A 207 2.38 6.48 16.22
CA VAL A 207 2.04 5.22 16.89
C VAL A 207 1.40 4.25 15.90
N GLY A 208 0.63 4.74 14.93
CA GLY A 208 0.08 3.98 13.82
C GLY A 208 -1.28 3.35 14.07
N LEU A 209 -2.06 3.81 15.04
CA LEU A 209 -3.45 3.37 15.20
C LEU A 209 -4.36 3.95 14.12
N LYS A 210 -3.92 5.03 13.44
CA LYS A 210 -4.52 5.56 12.22
C LYS A 210 -3.46 5.90 11.18
N GLY A 211 -3.80 5.70 9.91
CA GLY A 211 -2.98 6.16 8.80
C GLY A 211 -3.59 5.85 7.45
N TYR A 212 -2.84 6.12 6.39
CA TYR A 212 -3.24 5.83 5.02
C TYR A 212 -2.07 5.39 4.16
N PHE A 213 -2.40 4.68 3.08
CA PHE A 213 -1.46 4.29 2.04
C PHE A 213 -1.51 5.32 0.91
N VAL A 214 -0.54 6.24 0.90
CA VAL A 214 -0.39 7.27 -0.13
C VAL A 214 1.08 7.63 -0.36
N ASP A 215 1.43 7.82 -1.61
CA ASP A 215 2.56 8.59 -2.07
C ASP A 215 2.13 10.06 -2.22
N LEU A 216 2.46 10.88 -1.22
CA LEU A 216 2.10 12.30 -1.20
C LEU A 216 2.75 13.09 -2.35
N GLN A 217 3.92 12.65 -2.84
CA GLN A 217 4.58 13.32 -3.95
C GLN A 217 3.80 13.05 -5.24
N ALA A 218 3.43 11.80 -5.47
CA ALA A 218 2.61 11.44 -6.61
C ALA A 218 1.17 11.96 -6.53
N SER A 219 0.63 12.12 -5.31
CA SER A 219 -0.66 12.77 -5.12
C SER A 219 -0.63 14.25 -5.52
N ALA A 220 0.52 14.92 -5.40
CA ALA A 220 0.67 16.33 -5.76
C ALA A 220 0.97 16.54 -7.25
N ASP A 221 1.60 15.57 -7.91
CA ASP A 221 1.93 15.58 -9.34
C ASP A 221 1.58 14.23 -10.01
N PRO A 222 0.28 13.98 -10.29
CA PRO A 222 -0.19 12.68 -10.73
C PRO A 222 0.16 12.42 -12.22
N THR A 223 0.96 11.38 -12.47
CA THR A 223 1.07 10.77 -13.80
C THR A 223 -0.12 9.83 -14.05
N GLU A 224 -0.34 9.38 -15.29
CA GLU A 224 -1.34 8.33 -15.59
C GLU A 224 -1.17 7.07 -14.75
N GLU A 225 0.06 6.70 -14.43
CA GLU A 225 0.41 5.49 -13.69
C GLU A 225 0.24 5.62 -12.16
N ASN A 226 0.20 6.85 -11.64
CA ASN A 226 0.11 7.13 -10.20
C ASN A 226 -1.02 8.11 -9.86
N ARG A 227 -2.07 8.13 -10.68
CA ARG A 227 -3.23 9.00 -10.46
C ARG A 227 -3.87 8.69 -9.12
N GLY A 228 -3.91 9.69 -8.25
CA GLY A 228 -4.45 9.60 -6.90
C GLY A 228 -3.41 9.30 -5.81
N GLY A 229 -2.14 9.06 -6.16
CA GLY A 229 -1.05 8.80 -5.22
C GLY A 229 -1.25 7.55 -4.36
N GLY A 230 -2.23 6.69 -4.66
CA GLY A 230 -2.63 5.58 -3.82
C GLY A 230 -1.97 4.26 -4.20
N ILE A 231 -2.68 3.16 -3.97
CA ILE A 231 -2.25 1.83 -4.41
C ILE A 231 -2.24 1.79 -5.94
N ILE A 232 -1.14 1.39 -6.59
CA ILE A 232 -1.00 1.42 -8.06
C ILE A 232 -0.91 0.03 -8.71
N ARG A 233 -1.56 -0.96 -8.10
CA ARG A 233 -1.56 -2.35 -8.55
C ARG A 233 -2.98 -2.89 -8.59
N GLU A 234 -3.18 -4.01 -9.28
CA GLU A 234 -4.42 -4.77 -9.31
C GLU A 234 -4.13 -6.26 -9.42
N TYR A 235 -5.16 -7.07 -9.21
CA TYR A 235 -5.14 -8.52 -9.23
C TYR A 235 -4.14 -9.18 -8.28
N LEU A 236 -3.84 -8.53 -7.15
CA LEU A 236 -2.93 -9.07 -6.15
C LEU A 236 -3.70 -9.63 -4.95
N SER A 237 -3.28 -10.78 -4.44
CA SER A 237 -3.66 -11.31 -3.13
C SER A 237 -2.43 -11.40 -2.24
N PHE A 238 -2.55 -11.00 -0.98
CA PHE A 238 -1.48 -11.04 0.01
C PHE A 238 -2.05 -11.06 1.43
N ASN A 239 -1.19 -11.33 2.40
CA ASN A 239 -1.49 -11.07 3.80
C ASN A 239 -0.99 -9.68 4.15
N LEU A 240 -1.88 -8.81 4.63
CA LEU A 240 -1.52 -7.53 5.23
C LEU A 240 -1.13 -7.80 6.69
N ASN A 241 0.11 -7.51 7.03
CA ASN A 241 0.66 -7.81 8.35
C ASN A 241 0.78 -6.52 9.16
N LEU A 242 0.18 -6.50 10.35
CA LEU A 242 0.27 -5.39 11.30
C LEU A 242 1.07 -5.86 12.51
N SER A 243 2.28 -5.30 12.67
CA SER A 243 3.15 -5.55 13.80
C SER A 243 3.08 -4.36 14.75
N PHE A 244 2.32 -4.47 15.84
CA PHE A 244 2.29 -3.43 16.87
C PHE A 244 3.27 -3.79 17.97
N VAL A 245 4.28 -2.93 18.16
CA VAL A 245 5.44 -3.24 18.99
C VAL A 245 5.72 -2.14 19.99
N LYS A 246 6.49 -2.49 21.03
CA LYS A 246 7.08 -1.54 21.96
C LYS A 246 8.61 -1.69 21.98
N PHE A 247 9.30 -0.57 21.84
CA PHE A 247 10.75 -0.46 21.94
C PHE A 247 11.22 -0.38 23.39
N ALA A 248 12.48 -0.76 23.65
CA ALA A 248 13.05 -0.64 24.99
C ALA A 248 13.32 0.83 25.34
N THR A 249 13.72 1.63 24.34
CA THR A 249 14.00 3.05 24.49
C THR A 249 13.44 3.87 23.32
N PRO A 250 13.23 5.19 23.48
CA PRO A 250 12.79 6.07 22.39
C PRO A 250 13.76 6.12 21.20
N GLU A 251 15.07 5.94 21.44
CA GLU A 251 16.09 5.98 20.41
C GLU A 251 15.93 4.81 19.42
N GLU A 252 15.52 3.64 19.89
CA GLU A 252 15.29 2.45 19.05
C GLU A 252 14.11 2.62 18.09
N LYS A 253 13.11 3.43 18.48
CA LYS A 253 11.98 3.84 17.64
C LYS A 253 12.40 4.76 16.49
N THR A 254 13.61 5.32 16.54
CA THR A 254 14.13 6.20 15.51
C THR A 254 15.16 5.52 14.61
N SER A 255 15.31 6.03 13.39
CA SER A 255 16.35 5.66 12.43
C SER A 255 16.81 6.92 11.72
N GLY A 256 18.12 7.22 11.76
CA GLY A 256 18.64 8.45 11.15
C GLY A 256 18.07 9.75 11.75
N GLY A 257 17.68 9.75 13.03
CA GLY A 257 17.14 10.92 13.73
C GLY A 257 15.65 11.20 13.48
N SER A 258 14.97 10.37 12.69
CA SER A 258 13.51 10.44 12.47
C SER A 258 12.82 9.17 12.98
N VAL A 259 11.53 9.25 13.30
CA VAL A 259 10.74 8.04 13.60
C VAL A 259 10.75 7.11 12.39
N ARG A 260 10.84 5.80 12.64
CA ARG A 260 10.85 4.79 11.57
C ARG A 260 9.60 4.90 10.67
N PRO A 261 9.71 4.69 9.35
CA PRO A 261 8.55 4.66 8.47
C PRO A 261 7.70 3.40 8.71
N GLY A 262 6.40 3.46 8.37
CA GLY A 262 5.47 2.34 8.59
C GLY A 262 5.82 1.06 7.86
N LEU A 263 6.51 1.16 6.73
CA LEU A 263 6.93 0.02 5.93
C LEU A 263 8.37 -0.46 6.27
N ASP A 264 8.96 -0.01 7.38
CA ASP A 264 10.28 -0.47 7.85
C ASP A 264 10.19 -1.91 8.37
N ILE A 265 10.66 -2.88 7.56
CA ILE A 265 10.67 -4.30 7.91
C ILE A 265 11.64 -4.64 9.06
N GLU A 266 12.65 -3.80 9.30
CA GLU A 266 13.62 -3.99 10.39
C GLU A 266 13.14 -3.40 11.71
N GLY A 267 12.20 -2.45 11.66
CA GLY A 267 11.64 -1.79 12.85
C GLY A 267 11.11 -2.79 13.88
N PRO A 268 10.17 -3.67 13.52
CA PRO A 268 9.64 -4.69 14.43
C PRO A 268 10.71 -5.64 14.99
N ARG A 269 11.79 -5.93 14.25
CA ARG A 269 12.87 -6.84 14.67
C ARG A 269 13.73 -6.26 15.80
N LYS A 270 13.72 -4.94 15.96
CA LYS A 270 14.42 -4.22 17.03
C LYS A 270 13.57 -3.99 18.26
N ALA A 271 12.30 -4.38 18.22
CA ALA A 271 11.40 -4.15 19.35
C ALA A 271 11.77 -5.02 20.55
N LYS A 272 11.51 -4.49 21.73
CA LYS A 272 11.61 -5.24 22.99
C LYS A 272 10.49 -6.27 23.10
N GLU A 273 9.29 -5.89 22.67
CA GLU A 273 8.10 -6.74 22.75
C GLU A 273 7.13 -6.48 21.59
N TYR A 274 6.43 -7.54 21.19
CA TYR A 274 5.26 -7.44 20.32
C TYR A 274 4.02 -7.33 21.21
N LEU A 275 3.29 -6.23 21.05
CA LEU A 275 1.98 -6.03 21.68
C LEU A 275 0.93 -6.88 20.97
N PHE A 276 0.98 -6.91 19.63
CA PHE A 276 0.29 -7.91 18.82
C PHE A 276 0.93 -8.06 17.44
N TYR A 277 0.59 -9.16 16.77
CA TYR A 277 0.80 -9.38 15.36
C TYR A 277 -0.51 -9.85 14.72
N LEU A 278 -0.94 -9.18 13.65
CA LEU A 278 -2.06 -9.61 12.82
C LEU A 278 -1.55 -9.93 11.42
N SER A 279 -2.12 -10.96 10.81
CA SER A 279 -1.94 -11.28 9.40
C SER A 279 -3.34 -11.44 8.80
N VAL A 280 -3.79 -10.44 8.04
CA VAL A 280 -5.17 -10.38 7.53
C VAL A 280 -5.18 -10.58 6.01
N PRO A 281 -6.03 -11.47 5.47
CA PRO A 281 -6.16 -11.65 4.04
C PRO A 281 -6.58 -10.35 3.36
N THR A 282 -5.88 -9.98 2.29
CA THR A 282 -6.17 -8.78 1.50
C THR A 282 -6.02 -9.08 0.01
N LYS A 283 -6.91 -8.49 -0.79
CA LYS A 283 -6.84 -8.48 -2.26
C LYS A 283 -6.85 -7.03 -2.74
N ILE A 284 -6.04 -6.70 -3.74
CA ILE A 284 -6.30 -5.55 -4.59
C ILE A 284 -7.04 -6.10 -5.81
N LEU A 285 -8.36 -5.97 -5.79
CA LEU A 285 -9.26 -6.69 -6.69
C LEU A 285 -9.25 -6.10 -8.10
N VAL A 286 -9.34 -4.77 -8.17
CA VAL A 286 -9.62 -4.00 -9.38
C VAL A 286 -8.80 -2.72 -9.43
N MET A 287 -8.53 -2.18 -10.61
CA MET A 287 -8.09 -0.79 -10.78
C MET A 287 -9.29 0.16 -10.90
N ARG A 288 -9.30 1.28 -10.17
CA ARG A 288 -10.31 2.32 -10.34
C ARG A 288 -10.33 2.80 -11.81
N PRO A 289 -11.49 2.85 -12.48
CA PRO A 289 -11.53 3.18 -13.89
C PRO A 289 -11.36 4.67 -14.14
N TRP A 290 -10.73 5.01 -15.27
CA TRP A 290 -10.58 6.39 -15.77
C TRP A 290 -11.08 6.58 -17.20
N ASN A 291 -11.53 5.51 -17.85
CA ASN A 291 -12.15 5.53 -19.16
C ASN A 291 -13.13 4.34 -19.29
N ASP A 292 -13.99 4.39 -20.31
CA ASP A 292 -15.06 3.42 -20.52
C ASP A 292 -14.56 1.96 -20.64
N ALA A 293 -13.38 1.77 -21.24
CA ALA A 293 -12.79 0.44 -21.38
C ALA A 293 -12.36 -0.14 -20.04
N GLN A 294 -11.77 0.68 -19.17
CA GLN A 294 -11.44 0.30 -17.80
C GLN A 294 -12.69 0.10 -16.96
N GLU A 295 -13.73 0.91 -17.16
CA GLU A 295 -15.00 0.79 -16.45
C GLU A 295 -15.68 -0.55 -16.73
N SER A 296 -15.72 -0.96 -18.00
CA SER A 296 -16.26 -2.26 -18.39
C SER A 296 -15.55 -3.42 -17.68
N GLN A 297 -14.21 -3.37 -17.62
CA GLN A 297 -13.42 -4.39 -16.92
C GLN A 297 -13.62 -4.34 -15.40
N TYR A 298 -13.70 -3.13 -14.82
CA TYR A 298 -13.98 -2.90 -13.40
C TYR A 298 -15.31 -3.52 -12.95
N ILE A 299 -16.37 -3.28 -13.71
CA ILE A 299 -17.71 -3.85 -13.48
C ILE A 299 -17.64 -5.38 -13.54
N LYS A 300 -17.01 -5.91 -14.59
CA LYS A 300 -16.87 -7.36 -14.78
C LYS A 300 -16.13 -8.05 -13.63
N ASP A 301 -15.02 -7.49 -13.17
CA ASP A 301 -14.25 -8.10 -12.08
C ASP A 301 -14.98 -8.05 -10.74
N ILE A 302 -15.76 -6.99 -10.49
CA ILE A 302 -16.64 -6.93 -9.32
C ILE A 302 -17.74 -7.98 -9.44
N ALA A 303 -18.40 -8.08 -10.60
CA ALA A 303 -19.42 -9.08 -10.83
C ALA A 303 -18.89 -10.50 -10.62
N GLU A 304 -17.70 -10.81 -11.12
CA GLU A 304 -17.03 -12.11 -10.95
C GLU A 304 -16.73 -12.40 -9.47
N GLU A 305 -16.13 -11.46 -8.73
CA GLU A 305 -15.75 -11.67 -7.32
C GLU A 305 -16.97 -11.92 -6.42
N TYR A 306 -18.09 -11.26 -6.69
CA TYR A 306 -19.31 -11.38 -5.89
C TYR A 306 -20.36 -12.35 -6.46
N GLY A 307 -20.09 -12.98 -7.62
CA GLY A 307 -21.04 -13.88 -8.29
C GLY A 307 -22.34 -13.17 -8.69
N LEU A 308 -22.24 -11.92 -9.14
CA LEU A 308 -23.36 -11.07 -9.54
C LEU A 308 -23.47 -10.97 -11.06
N ASP A 309 -24.62 -10.47 -11.50
CA ASP A 309 -24.84 -10.13 -12.91
C ASP A 309 -24.16 -8.78 -13.25
N GLU A 310 -23.46 -8.73 -14.39
CA GLU A 310 -22.68 -7.54 -14.80
C GLU A 310 -23.58 -6.31 -14.99
N GLU A 311 -24.81 -6.46 -15.51
CA GLU A 311 -25.75 -5.36 -15.74
C GLU A 311 -26.16 -4.72 -14.40
N LYS A 312 -26.44 -5.53 -13.39
CA LYS A 312 -26.76 -5.04 -12.04
C LYS A 312 -25.60 -4.31 -11.37
N VAL A 313 -24.37 -4.77 -11.61
CA VAL A 313 -23.18 -4.08 -11.08
C VAL A 313 -22.97 -2.75 -11.80
N ALA A 314 -23.24 -2.70 -13.11
CA ALA A 314 -23.19 -1.46 -13.89
C ALA A 314 -24.21 -0.43 -13.40
N GLU A 315 -25.48 -0.83 -13.21
CA GLU A 315 -26.53 0.03 -12.66
C GLU A 315 -26.11 0.59 -11.28
N ALA A 316 -25.63 -0.26 -10.38
CA ALA A 316 -25.19 0.16 -9.06
C ALA A 316 -23.94 1.06 -9.08
N TRP A 317 -23.08 0.90 -10.09
CA TRP A 317 -21.92 1.78 -10.31
C TRP A 317 -22.36 3.17 -10.79
N GLU A 318 -23.30 3.24 -11.73
CA GLU A 318 -23.88 4.49 -12.21
C GLU A 318 -24.55 5.27 -11.06
N GLU A 319 -25.42 4.59 -10.29
CA GLU A 319 -26.07 5.19 -9.10
C GLU A 319 -25.05 5.66 -8.05
N TYR A 320 -23.96 4.92 -7.86
CA TYR A 320 -22.87 5.33 -6.97
C TYR A 320 -22.16 6.59 -7.48
N GLY A 321 -21.99 6.72 -8.81
CA GLY A 321 -21.39 7.88 -9.46
C GLY A 321 -22.15 9.19 -9.23
N ASP A 322 -23.46 9.11 -9.00
CA ASP A 322 -24.32 10.26 -8.68
C ASP A 322 -24.20 10.74 -7.22
N ILE A 323 -23.54 9.97 -6.35
CA ILE A 323 -23.33 10.36 -4.96
C ILE A 323 -22.20 11.38 -4.89
N ASP A 324 -22.47 12.54 -4.26
CA ASP A 324 -21.44 13.54 -4.01
C ASP A 324 -20.24 12.92 -3.25
N ILE A 325 -19.08 12.92 -3.90
CA ILE A 325 -17.84 12.36 -3.37
C ILE A 325 -17.41 13.05 -2.07
N GLU A 326 -17.87 14.30 -1.85
CA GLU A 326 -17.56 15.09 -0.67
C GLU A 326 -18.55 14.89 0.49
N SER A 327 -19.61 14.09 0.30
CA SER A 327 -20.72 13.98 1.25
C SER A 327 -20.38 13.27 2.57
N ASN A 328 -19.27 12.51 2.61
CA ASN A 328 -18.85 11.79 3.80
C ASN A 328 -18.17 12.75 4.81
N ASN A 329 -18.39 12.58 6.11
CA ASN A 329 -17.71 13.38 7.15
C ASN A 329 -16.50 12.67 7.78
N PHE A 330 -16.07 11.55 7.18
CA PHE A 330 -14.93 10.78 7.65
C PHE A 330 -13.62 11.32 7.06
N TYR A 331 -12.76 11.85 7.93
CA TYR A 331 -11.46 12.40 7.56
C TYR A 331 -10.33 11.85 8.44
N VAL A 332 -9.14 11.63 7.87
CA VAL A 332 -7.96 11.09 8.57
C VAL A 332 -6.71 11.91 8.25
#